data_AF-A0A528L936-F1
#
_entry.id   AF-A0A528L936-F1
#
_cell.length_a   1.000
_cell.length_b   1.000
_cell.length_c   1.000
_cell.angle_alpha   90.00
_cell.angle_beta   90.00
_cell.angle_gamma   90.00
#
_symmetry.space_group_name_H-M   'P 1'
#
loop_
_entity.id
_entity.type
_entity.pdbx_description
1 polymer ?
#
loop_
_entity_poly.entity_id
_entity_poly.type
_entity_poly.pdbx_seq_one_letter_code
_entity_poly.pdbx_strand_id
1 'polypeptide(L)'
;MAAASTIIDATAAPIPAMRTKTSLDAMLLDLPPEEAQRLRLEIFAIIAAVKERCARGDDFQSIRDFVRTRCQQNEMDWKRERGI
;
A
#
# COMPACT_ATOMS: atom_id res chain seq x y z
N MET A 1 52.68 2.93 5.20
CA MET A 1 51.28 2.52 4.97
C MET A 1 50.39 3.72 5.24
N ALA A 2 49.87 4.36 4.21
CA ALA A 2 48.82 5.37 4.34
C ALA A 2 47.67 4.90 3.45
N ALA A 3 46.53 4.58 4.09
CA ALA A 3 45.37 4.00 3.43
C ALA A 3 44.65 5.07 2.59
N ALA A 4 44.44 4.75 1.32
CA ALA A 4 43.40 5.36 0.50
C ALA A 4 42.06 4.69 0.84
N SER A 5 40.96 5.45 0.89
CA SER A 5 39.66 5.07 0.29
C SER A 5 38.62 6.13 0.68
N THR A 6 38.34 7.08 -0.21
CA THR A 6 37.20 7.15 -1.15
C THR A 6 35.97 7.81 -0.53
N ILE A 7 35.69 9.00 -1.04
CA ILE A 7 34.49 9.82 -0.79
C ILE A 7 33.26 8.97 -1.19
N ILE A 8 32.35 8.73 -0.25
CA ILE A 8 31.06 8.10 -0.55
C ILE A 8 30.21 9.17 -1.24
N ASP A 9 30.18 9.09 -2.57
CA ASP A 9 29.21 9.74 -3.42
C ASP A 9 27.82 9.18 -3.08
N ALA A 10 27.05 9.94 -2.30
CA ALA A 10 25.65 9.65 -2.04
C ALA A 10 24.85 10.03 -3.29
N THR A 11 24.95 9.21 -4.34
CA THR A 11 23.95 9.16 -5.41
C THR A 11 22.64 8.73 -4.77
N ALA A 12 21.88 9.70 -4.30
CA ALA A 12 20.46 9.55 -4.02
C ALA A 12 19.80 9.19 -5.35
N ALA A 13 19.48 7.91 -5.51
CA ALA A 13 18.63 7.45 -6.60
C ALA A 13 17.37 8.37 -6.65
N PRO A 14 16.94 8.80 -7.85
CA PRO A 14 15.79 9.69 -7.96
C PRO A 14 14.58 9.00 -7.33
N ILE A 15 14.02 9.63 -6.31
CA ILE A 15 12.78 9.21 -5.66
C ILE A 15 11.71 9.18 -6.77
N PRO A 16 11.17 8.00 -7.14
CA PRO A 16 10.24 7.94 -8.25
C PRO A 16 8.90 8.54 -7.83
N ALA A 17 8.44 9.47 -8.66
CA ALA A 17 7.17 10.16 -8.63
C ALA A 17 6.92 11.03 -7.38
N MET A 18 6.91 12.34 -7.62
CA MET A 18 6.18 13.33 -6.83
C MET A 18 4.69 12.94 -6.85
N ARG A 19 4.29 11.92 -6.07
CA ARG A 19 2.90 11.55 -5.89
C ARG A 19 2.22 12.74 -5.24
N THR A 20 1.47 13.50 -6.02
CA THR A 20 0.48 14.43 -5.49
C THR A 20 -0.31 13.65 -4.45
N LYS A 21 -0.26 14.07 -3.18
CA LYS A 21 -1.05 13.46 -2.11
C LYS A 21 -2.51 13.81 -2.33
N THR A 22 -3.16 13.14 -3.28
CA THR A 22 -4.62 13.15 -3.40
C THR A 22 -5.18 12.35 -2.23
N SER A 23 -6.21 12.88 -1.57
CA SER A 23 -6.85 12.15 -0.47
C SER A 23 -7.49 10.87 -1.00
N LEU A 24 -7.62 9.86 -0.14
CA LEU A 24 -8.34 8.64 -0.49
C LEU A 24 -9.77 8.97 -0.96
N ASP A 25 -10.44 9.92 -0.30
CA ASP A 25 -11.78 10.35 -0.68
C ASP A 25 -11.81 10.96 -2.09
N ALA A 26 -10.81 11.77 -2.47
CA ALA A 26 -10.71 12.30 -3.82
C ALA A 26 -10.52 11.19 -4.85
N MET A 27 -9.63 10.22 -4.57
CA MET A 27 -9.43 9.07 -5.45
C MET A 27 -10.69 8.20 -5.61
N LEU A 28 -11.48 8.07 -4.55
CA LEU A 28 -12.74 7.31 -4.59
C LEU A 28 -13.85 8.04 -5.35
N LEU A 29 -13.82 9.37 -5.42
CA LEU A 29 -14.77 10.16 -6.21
C LEU A 29 -14.54 9.98 -7.73
N ASP A 30 -13.33 9.61 -8.14
CA ASP A 30 -12.99 9.36 -9.54
C ASP A 30 -13.49 8.00 -10.06
N LEU A 31 -14.06 7.16 -9.19
CA LEU A 31 -14.55 5.83 -9.51
C LEU A 31 -16.09 5.80 -9.62
N PRO A 32 -16.66 4.85 -10.38
CA PRO A 32 -18.09 4.58 -10.35
C PRO A 32 -18.57 4.34 -8.91
N PRO A 33 -19.78 4.82 -8.52
CA PRO A 33 -20.23 4.77 -7.12
C PRO A 33 -20.19 3.37 -6.50
N GLU A 34 -20.53 2.34 -7.27
CA GLU A 34 -20.49 0.95 -6.81
C GLU A 34 -19.06 0.47 -6.52
N GLU A 35 -18.11 0.78 -7.39
CA GLU A 35 -16.70 0.45 -7.20
C GLU A 35 -16.09 1.22 -6.02
N ALA A 36 -16.40 2.51 -5.91
CA ALA A 36 -15.99 3.34 -4.78
C ALA A 36 -16.53 2.80 -3.45
N GLN A 37 -17.80 2.42 -3.41
CA GLN A 37 -18.44 1.82 -2.24
C GLN A 37 -17.75 0.50 -1.85
N ARG A 38 -17.50 -0.38 -2.82
CA ARG A 38 -16.82 -1.66 -2.59
C ARG A 38 -15.41 -1.45 -2.04
N LEU A 39 -14.63 -0.54 -2.62
CA LEU A 39 -13.28 -0.23 -2.15
C LEU A 39 -13.30 0.39 -0.74
N ARG A 40 -14.26 1.27 -0.43
CA ARG A 40 -14.43 1.80 0.94
C ARG A 40 -14.63 0.68 1.96
N LEU A 41 -15.50 -0.29 1.65
CA LEU A 41 -15.76 -1.43 2.52
C LEU A 41 -14.49 -2.28 2.72
N GLU A 42 -13.76 -2.58 1.66
CA GLU A 42 -12.51 -3.34 1.75
C GLU A 42 -11.45 -2.60 2.57
N ILE A 43 -11.29 -1.29 2.38
CA ILE A 43 -10.35 -0.47 3.15
C ILE A 43 -10.72 -0.49 4.65
N PHE A 44 -12.00 -0.34 4.98
CA PHE A 44 -12.43 -0.43 6.38
C PHE A 44 -12.19 -1.81 6.98
N ALA A 45 -12.42 -2.88 6.23
CA ALA A 45 -12.14 -4.25 6.68
C ALA A 45 -10.64 -4.45 6.95
N ILE A 46 -9.76 -3.98 6.05
CA ILE A 46 -8.31 -4.03 6.24
C ILE A 46 -7.90 -3.24 7.49
N ILE A 47 -8.41 -2.02 7.68
CA ILE A 47 -8.09 -1.19 8.85
C ILE A 47 -8.55 -1.88 10.15
N ALA A 48 -9.74 -2.48 10.17
CA ALA A 48 -10.24 -3.20 11.33
C ALA A 48 -9.33 -4.40 11.68
N ALA A 49 -8.96 -5.21 10.69
CA ALA A 49 -8.06 -6.34 10.88
C ALA A 49 -6.66 -5.90 11.33
N VAL A 50 -6.14 -4.79 10.79
CA VAL A 50 -4.86 -4.21 11.25
C VAL A 50 -4.95 -3.79 12.71
N LYS A 51 -6.04 -3.16 13.14
CA LYS A 51 -6.24 -2.79 14.56
C LYS A 51 -6.23 -4.01 15.47
N GLU A 52 -6.89 -5.10 15.09
CA GLU A 52 -6.90 -6.35 15.86
C GLU A 52 -5.51 -6.97 15.96
N ARG A 53 -4.76 -7.01 14.84
CA ARG A 53 -3.39 -7.53 14.80
C ARG A 53 -2.43 -6.69 15.66
N CYS A 54 -2.54 -5.37 15.59
CA CYS A 54 -1.81 -4.46 16.48
C CYS A 54 -2.14 -4.76 17.95
N ALA A 55 -3.41 -4.95 18.29
CA ALA A 55 -3.83 -5.25 19.67
C ALA A 55 -3.32 -6.62 20.15
N ARG A 56 -3.15 -7.57 19.23
CA ARG A 56 -2.55 -8.89 19.50
C ARG A 56 -1.03 -8.84 19.70
N GLY A 57 -0.38 -7.78 19.23
CA GLY A 57 1.07 -7.65 19.24
C GLY A 57 1.77 -8.28 18.04
N ASP A 58 1.08 -8.48 16.91
CA ASP A 58 1.71 -8.88 15.65
C ASP A 58 2.79 -7.86 15.27
N ASP A 59 3.92 -8.32 14.74
CA ASP A 59 5.00 -7.45 14.31
C ASP A 59 4.63 -6.66 13.03
N PHE A 60 5.34 -5.55 12.81
CA PHE A 60 5.08 -4.66 11.67
C PHE A 60 5.24 -5.32 10.31
N GLN A 61 6.12 -6.31 10.18
CA GLN A 61 6.36 -6.99 8.90
C GLN A 61 5.17 -7.92 8.60
N SER A 62 4.71 -8.70 9.58
CA SER A 62 3.50 -9.50 9.49
C SER A 62 2.26 -8.68 9.13
N ILE A 63 2.07 -7.52 9.78
CA ILE A 63 0.95 -6.61 9.50
C ILE A 63 1.04 -6.05 8.07
N ARG A 64 2.25 -5.65 7.64
CA ARG A 64 2.49 -5.14 6.28
C ARG A 64 2.20 -6.21 5.22
N ASP A 65 2.66 -7.44 5.45
CA ASP A 65 2.44 -8.54 4.53
C ASP A 65 0.96 -8.91 4.45
N PHE A 66 0.24 -8.89 5.58
CA PHE A 66 -1.22 -9.02 5.60
C PHE A 66 -1.91 -7.98 4.70
N VAL A 67 -1.60 -6.69 4.88
CA VAL A 67 -2.20 -5.61 4.07
C VAL A 67 -1.89 -5.82 2.58
N ARG A 68 -0.63 -6.14 2.25
CA ARG A 68 -0.20 -6.41 0.87
C ARG A 68 -0.99 -7.56 0.26
N THR A 69 -1.11 -8.69 0.96
CA THR A 69 -1.83 -9.86 0.47
C THR A 69 -3.31 -9.56 0.26
N ARG A 70 -3.96 -8.81 1.16
CA ARG A 70 -5.35 -8.38 0.99
C ARG A 70 -5.56 -7.50 -0.24
N CYS A 71 -4.68 -6.52 -0.46
CA CYS A 71 -4.75 -5.68 -1.65
C CYS A 71 -4.57 -6.50 -2.95
N GLN A 72 -3.62 -7.44 -2.97
CA GLN A 72 -3.39 -8.32 -4.11
C GLN A 72 -4.60 -9.22 -4.40
N GLN A 73 -5.20 -9.81 -3.36
CA GLN A 73 -6.41 -10.62 -3.51
C GLN A 73 -7.56 -9.79 -4.10
N ASN A 74 -7.80 -8.59 -3.57
CA ASN A 74 -8.84 -7.71 -4.08
C ASN A 74 -8.63 -7.34 -5.56
N GLU A 75 -7.39 -7.07 -5.96
CA GLU A 75 -7.04 -6.80 -7.36
C GLU A 75 -7.33 -8.03 -8.26
N MET A 76 -6.97 -9.22 -7.80
CA MET A 76 -7.21 -10.46 -8.54
C MET A 76 -8.71 -10.77 -8.67
N ASP A 77 -9.48 -10.55 -7.61
CA ASP A 77 -10.93 -10.72 -7.62
C ASP A 77 -11.58 -9.72 -8.58
N TRP A 78 -11.13 -8.46 -8.57
CA TRP A 78 -11.60 -7.43 -9.51
C TRP A 78 -11.29 -7.80 -10.96
N LYS A 79 -10.07 -8.28 -11.26
CA LYS A 79 -9.70 -8.75 -12.62
C LYS A 79 -10.61 -9.90 -13.06
N ARG A 80 -10.82 -10.87 -12.17
CA ARG A 80 -11.67 -12.05 -12.41
C ARG A 80 -13.12 -11.68 -12.71
N GLU A 81 -13.71 -10.76 -11.94
CA GLU A 81 -15.07 -10.27 -12.16
C GLU A 81 -15.22 -9.55 -13.51
N ARG A 82 -14.15 -8.97 -14.04
CA ARG A 82 -14.12 -8.28 -15.34
C ARG A 82 -13.66 -9.13 -16.51
N GLY A 83 -13.28 -10.38 -16.26
CA GLY A 83 -12.75 -11.28 -17.29
C GLY A 83 -11.42 -10.82 -17.90
N ILE A 84 -10.60 -10.10 -17.12
CA ILE A 84 -9.25 -9.61 -17.49
C ILE A 84 -8.18 -10.59 -17.01
#